data_AF-A0AAD3AAU0-F1
#
_entry.id   AF-A0AAD3AAU0-F1
#
_cell.length_a   1.000
_cell.length_b   1.000
_cell.length_c   1.000
_cell.angle_alpha   90.00
_cell.angle_beta   90.00
_cell.angle_gamma   90.00
#
_symmetry.space_group_name_H-M   'P 1'
#
loop_
_entity.id
_entity.type
_entity.pdbx_description
1 polymer ?
#
loop_
_entity_poly.entity_id
_entity_poly.type
_entity_poly.pdbx_seq_one_letter_code
_entity_poly.pdbx_strand_id
1 'polypeptide(L)'
;MGKDGIAQCVLEDVKANCAVRNIYVNIVNQDDQITLVVYHNVLDALADCICKYDVRFKMSKLPAGNYKLKVYYARPNMKYEESDIAFNGLINLTLNKKERVVLKSELSLPEI
;
A
#
# COMPACT_ATOMS: atom_id res chain seq x y z
N MET A 1 -20.80 7.71 -19.44
CA MET A 1 -19.73 6.70 -19.55
C MET A 1 -18.42 7.34 -19.13
N GLY A 2 -18.06 7.22 -17.85
CA GLY A 2 -16.77 7.71 -17.36
C GLY A 2 -15.66 6.81 -17.93
N LYS A 3 -14.61 7.40 -18.48
CA LYS A 3 -13.44 6.64 -18.93
C LYS A 3 -12.75 6.12 -17.67
N ASP A 4 -12.85 4.82 -17.40
CA ASP A 4 -12.05 4.18 -16.36
C ASP A 4 -10.57 4.36 -16.70
N GLY A 5 -9.91 5.29 -16.01
CA GLY A 5 -8.49 5.53 -16.18
C GLY A 5 -7.66 4.60 -15.29
N ILE A 6 -6.35 4.62 -15.53
CA ILE A 6 -5.37 3.95 -14.67
C ILE A 6 -4.68 5.03 -13.85
N ALA A 7 -4.78 4.95 -12.53
CA ALA A 7 -3.95 5.75 -11.62
C ALA A 7 -2.67 4.97 -11.33
N GLN A 8 -1.52 5.62 -11.51
CA GLN A 8 -0.23 5.05 -11.13
C GLN A 8 0.10 5.51 -9.72
N CYS A 9 0.30 4.58 -8.80
CA CYS A 9 0.48 4.90 -7.39
C CYS A 9 1.87 4.47 -6.90
N VAL A 10 2.42 5.23 -5.95
CA VAL A 10 3.64 4.88 -5.23
C VAL A 10 3.40 5.03 -3.74
N LEU A 11 3.72 3.99 -2.98
CA LEU A 11 3.96 4.07 -1.54
C LEU A 11 5.45 4.31 -1.34
N GLU A 12 5.80 5.48 -0.82
CA GLU A 12 7.20 5.85 -0.59
C GLU A 12 7.66 5.38 0.79
N ASP A 13 8.94 5.02 0.90
CA ASP A 13 9.60 4.69 2.17
C ASP A 13 8.96 3.52 2.96
N VAL A 14 8.40 2.52 2.28
CA VAL A 14 7.91 1.31 2.95
C VAL A 14 9.08 0.60 3.63
N LYS A 15 9.08 0.56 4.96
CA LYS A 15 10.12 -0.11 5.76
C LYS A 15 9.84 -1.60 5.84
N ALA A 16 10.81 -2.43 5.52
CA ALA A 16 10.71 -3.89 5.67
C ALA A 16 12.09 -4.53 5.90
N ASN A 17 12.11 -5.78 6.35
CA ASN A 17 13.36 -6.56 6.44
C ASN A 17 14.06 -6.59 5.07
N CYS A 18 15.39 -6.41 5.03
CA CYS A 18 16.15 -6.40 3.78
C CYS A 18 16.04 -7.71 2.97
N ALA A 19 15.66 -8.82 3.60
CA ALA A 19 15.44 -10.09 2.92
C ALA A 19 14.17 -10.12 2.06
N VAL A 20 13.28 -9.13 2.20
CA VAL A 20 12.08 -8.99 1.37
C VAL A 20 12.46 -8.75 -0.10
N ARG A 21 12.05 -9.69 -0.95
CA ARG A 21 12.26 -9.61 -2.41
C ARG A 21 11.12 -8.91 -3.15
N ASN A 22 9.90 -9.10 -2.68
CA ASN A 22 8.70 -8.55 -3.30
C ASN A 22 7.76 -8.03 -2.21
N ILE A 23 7.26 -6.81 -2.42
CA ILE A 23 6.17 -6.24 -1.63
C ILE A 23 4.94 -6.17 -2.54
N TYR A 24 3.85 -6.75 -2.05
CA TYR A 24 2.58 -6.82 -2.74
C TYR A 24 1.61 -5.81 -2.15
N VAL A 25 0.70 -5.32 -2.98
CA VAL A 25 -0.38 -4.42 -2.58
C VAL A 25 -1.68 -5.00 -3.08
N ASN A 26 -2.52 -5.45 -2.15
CA ASN A 26 -3.90 -5.80 -2.44
C ASN A 26 -4.78 -4.55 -2.28
N ILE A 27 -5.73 -4.37 -3.20
CA ILE A 27 -6.53 -3.15 -3.32
C ILE A 27 -7.99 -3.54 -3.19
N VAL A 28 -8.65 -3.03 -2.16
CA VAL A 28 -10.10 -3.18 -1.97
C VAL A 28 -10.71 -1.79 -2.08
N ASN A 29 -11.68 -1.64 -2.97
CA ASN A 29 -12.48 -0.41 -3.06
C ASN A 29 -13.92 -0.73 -2.67
N GLN A 30 -14.44 0.02 -1.71
CA GLN A 30 -15.83 -0.07 -1.28
C GLN A 30 -16.35 1.35 -1.07
N ASP A 31 -17.36 1.71 -1.85
CA ASP A 31 -17.93 3.06 -1.89
C ASP A 31 -16.85 4.13 -2.17
N ASP A 32 -16.64 5.05 -1.23
CA ASP A 32 -15.63 6.11 -1.27
C ASP A 32 -14.39 5.79 -0.43
N GLN A 33 -14.22 4.53 0.00
CA GLN A 33 -13.04 4.07 0.74
C GLN A 33 -12.19 3.08 -0.07
N ILE A 34 -10.93 3.44 -0.26
CA ILE A 34 -9.89 2.56 -0.78
C ILE A 34 -9.09 2.02 0.41
N THR A 35 -9.00 0.70 0.51
CA THR A 35 -8.15 0.00 1.45
C THR A 35 -7.01 -0.68 0.70
N LEU A 36 -5.78 -0.33 1.08
CA LEU A 36 -4.57 -0.98 0.61
C LEU A 36 -4.03 -1.91 1.69
N VAL A 37 -3.83 -3.17 1.34
CA VAL A 37 -3.20 -4.17 2.20
C VAL A 37 -1.83 -4.45 1.63
N VAL A 38 -0.79 -3.96 2.30
CA VAL A 38 0.61 -4.11 1.91
C VAL A 38 1.19 -5.30 2.67
N TYR A 39 1.83 -6.23 1.97
CA TYR A 39 2.40 -7.44 2.57
C TYR A 39 3.58 -7.97 1.76
N HIS A 40 4.36 -8.87 2.34
CA HIS A 40 5.33 -9.69 1.62
C HIS A 40 5.06 -11.18 1.88
N ASN A 41 5.64 -12.08 1.09
CA ASN A 41 5.55 -13.52 1.37
C ASN A 41 6.45 -13.90 2.56
N VAL A 42 6.18 -15.06 3.19
CA VAL A 42 7.04 -15.60 4.26
C VAL A 42 8.50 -15.64 3.77
N LEU A 43 9.40 -15.22 4.66
CA LEU A 43 10.83 -15.18 4.38
C LEU A 43 11.49 -16.44 4.93
N ASP A 44 12.34 -17.09 4.13
CA ASP A 44 13.10 -18.27 4.58
C ASP A 44 14.16 -17.91 5.63
N ALA A 45 14.65 -16.67 5.60
CA ALA A 45 15.60 -16.11 6.56
C ALA A 45 15.42 -14.60 6.67
N LEU A 46 15.69 -14.06 7.86
CA LEU A 46 15.68 -12.62 8.14
C LEU A 46 17.09 -12.05 7.99
N ALA A 47 17.17 -10.84 7.43
CA ALA A 47 18.39 -10.04 7.46
C ALA A 47 18.42 -9.20 8.75
N ASP A 48 19.62 -8.92 9.26
CA ASP A 48 19.84 -8.01 10.40
C ASP A 48 19.81 -6.52 9.97
N CYS A 49 18.93 -6.19 9.03
CA CYS A 49 18.75 -4.82 8.57
C CYS A 49 17.33 -4.56 8.05
N ILE A 50 16.94 -3.28 8.11
CA ILE A 50 15.69 -2.75 7.55
C ILE A 50 16.02 -1.90 6.32
N CYS A 51 15.36 -2.19 5.22
CA CYS A 51 15.40 -1.41 3.98
C CYS A 51 14.14 -0.56 3.81
N LYS A 52 14.27 0.49 3.00
CA LYS A 52 13.16 1.31 2.52
C LYS A 52 12.89 0.99 1.06
N TYR A 53 11.62 0.80 0.71
CA TYR A 53 11.19 0.43 -0.63
C TYR A 53 10.15 1.41 -1.15
N ASP A 54 10.33 1.84 -2.40
CA ASP A 54 9.28 2.52 -3.16
C ASP A 54 8.40 1.47 -3.84
N VAL A 55 7.20 1.24 -3.29
CA VAL A 55 6.28 0.22 -3.80
C VAL A 55 5.36 0.82 -4.84
N ARG A 56 5.51 0.40 -6.09
CA ARG A 56 4.76 0.91 -7.24
C ARG A 56 3.64 -0.05 -7.59
N PHE A 57 2.44 0.49 -7.76
CA PHE A 57 1.26 -0.29 -8.09
C PHE A 57 0.29 0.55 -8.93
N LYS A 58 -0.73 -0.10 -9.51
CA LYS A 58 -1.73 0.57 -10.35
C LYS A 58 -3.10 0.33 -9.77
N MET A 59 -3.90 1.39 -9.70
CA MET A 59 -5.34 1.28 -9.48
C MET A 59 -6.05 1.47 -10.83
N SER A 60 -6.98 0.57 -11.15
CA SER A 60 -7.78 0.64 -12.38
C SER A 60 -9.24 0.46 -12.04
N LYS A 61 -10.14 0.88 -12.94
CA LYS A 61 -11.59 0.77 -12.76
C LYS A 61 -12.11 1.57 -11.55
N LEU A 62 -11.41 2.66 -11.20
CA LEU A 62 -11.84 3.63 -10.20
C LEU A 62 -12.06 4.97 -10.90
N PRO A 63 -13.21 5.64 -10.71
CA PRO A 63 -13.41 6.97 -11.24
C PRO A 63 -12.49 7.99 -10.55
N ALA A 64 -12.26 9.14 -11.20
CA ALA A 64 -11.58 10.26 -10.55
C ALA A 64 -12.43 10.75 -9.38
N GLY A 65 -11.81 11.11 -8.26
CA GLY A 65 -12.55 11.57 -7.10
C GLY A 65 -11.75 11.66 -5.82
N ASN A 66 -12.42 12.11 -4.75
CA ASN A 66 -11.87 12.09 -3.41
C ASN A 66 -12.21 10.75 -2.75
N TYR A 67 -11.20 10.07 -2.22
CA TYR A 67 -11.37 8.80 -1.53
C TYR A 67 -10.76 8.89 -0.13
N LYS A 68 -11.39 8.20 0.82
CA LYS A 68 -10.72 7.83 2.07
C LYS A 68 -9.75 6.70 1.76
N LEU A 69 -8.46 6.94 1.95
CA LEU A 69 -7.43 5.92 1.83
C LEU A 69 -7.04 5.40 3.22
N LYS A 70 -7.15 4.09 3.38
CA LYS A 70 -6.50 3.37 4.47
C LYS A 70 -5.42 2.47 3.91
N VAL A 71 -4.25 2.47 4.53
CA VAL A 71 -3.15 1.56 4.20
C VAL A 71 -2.81 0.77 5.43
N TYR A 72 -2.81 -0.56 5.32
CA TYR A 72 -2.47 -1.49 6.38
C TYR A 72 -1.20 -2.25 6.01
N TYR A 73 -0.32 -2.44 6.98
CA TYR A 73 0.81 -3.38 6.87
C TYR A 73 0.39 -4.72 7.43
N ALA A 74 0.02 -5.63 6.53
CA ALA A 74 -0.39 -6.97 6.91
C ALA A 74 0.82 -7.89 7.09
N ARG A 75 0.61 -8.92 7.91
CA ARG A 75 1.53 -10.05 8.05
C ARG A 75 1.61 -10.85 6.74
N PRO A 76 2.60 -11.76 6.58
CA PRO A 76 2.73 -12.53 5.35
C PRO A 76 1.53 -13.41 4.97
N ASN A 77 0.66 -13.74 5.93
CA ASN A 77 -0.61 -14.44 5.70
C ASN A 77 -1.78 -13.49 5.34
N MET A 78 -1.48 -12.23 5.04
CA MET A 78 -2.41 -11.15 4.71
C MET A 78 -3.38 -10.76 5.84
N LYS A 79 -3.16 -11.22 7.08
CA LYS A 79 -3.92 -10.77 8.25
C LYS A 79 -3.41 -9.42 8.74
N TYR A 80 -4.34 -8.57 9.14
CA TYR A 80 -4.09 -7.25 9.72
C TYR A 80 -5.22 -6.90 10.70
N GLU A 81 -4.91 -6.02 11.64
CA GLU A 81 -5.83 -5.45 12.63
C GLU A 81 -5.85 -3.93 12.52
N GLU A 82 -6.70 -3.24 13.29
CA GLU A 82 -6.80 -1.78 13.21
C GLU A 82 -5.51 -1.05 13.61
N SER A 83 -4.70 -1.64 14.50
CA SER A 83 -3.41 -1.08 14.91
C SER A 83 -2.35 -1.07 13.80
N ASP A 84 -2.54 -1.87 12.75
CA ASP A 84 -1.57 -2.05 11.67
C ASP A 84 -1.66 -0.94 10.59
N ILE A 85 -2.37 0.14 10.89
CA ILE A 85 -2.66 1.22 9.93
C ILE A 85 -1.44 2.13 9.71
N ALA A 86 -0.83 2.00 8.54
CA ALA A 86 0.29 2.81 8.06
C ALA A 86 -0.13 4.17 7.49
N PHE A 87 -1.38 4.31 7.05
CA PHE A 87 -1.92 5.59 6.60
C PHE A 87 -3.44 5.61 6.75
N ASN A 88 -3.98 6.75 7.14
CA ASN A 88 -5.41 7.00 7.21
C ASN A 88 -5.66 8.47 6.87
N GLY A 89 -6.22 8.73 5.70
CA GLY A 89 -6.39 10.09 5.21
C GLY A 89 -7.23 10.16 3.95
N LEU A 90 -7.35 11.36 3.39
CA LEU A 90 -8.01 11.59 2.11
C LEU A 90 -6.97 11.65 1.00
N ILE A 91 -7.30 11.07 -0.14
CA ILE A 91 -6.55 11.22 -1.39
C ILE A 91 -7.48 11.74 -2.48
N ASN A 92 -6.91 12.48 -3.43
CA ASN A 92 -7.60 12.84 -4.66
C ASN A 92 -7.03 11.99 -5.80
N LEU A 93 -7.83 11.08 -6.34
CA LEU A 93 -7.43 10.23 -7.45
C LEU A 93 -7.61 10.99 -8.76
N THR A 94 -6.51 11.38 -9.40
CA THR A 94 -6.55 11.92 -10.77
C THR A 94 -6.21 10.83 -11.78
N LEU A 95 -7.10 10.60 -12.76
CA LEU A 95 -6.85 9.61 -13.81
C LEU A 95 -5.64 9.99 -14.67
N ASN A 96 -4.86 8.99 -15.07
CA ASN A 96 -3.65 9.13 -15.90
C ASN A 96 -2.54 10.00 -15.28
N LYS A 97 -2.63 10.32 -13.98
CA LYS A 97 -1.54 10.91 -13.21
C LYS A 97 -0.88 9.88 -12.30
N LYS A 98 0.35 10.21 -11.92
CA LYS A 98 1.10 9.48 -10.91
C LYS A 98 0.80 10.09 -9.54
N GLU A 99 0.02 9.38 -8.75
CA GLU A 99 -0.28 9.74 -7.36
C GLU A 99 0.79 9.14 -6.44
N ARG A 100 1.20 9.91 -5.43
CA ARG A 100 2.22 9.50 -4.46
C ARG A 100 1.61 9.59 -3.07
N VAL A 101 1.78 8.53 -2.30
CA VAL A 101 1.34 8.46 -0.92
C VAL A 101 2.58 8.25 -0.05
N VAL A 102 2.86 9.23 0.78
CA VAL A 102 3.91 9.13 1.81
C VAL A 102 3.29 8.47 3.04
N LEU A 103 3.82 7.31 3.43
CA LEU A 103 3.30 6.55 4.56
C LEU A 103 3.86 7.05 5.88
N LYS A 104 3.18 6.72 6.98
CA LYS A 104 3.70 7.02 8.32
C LYS A 104 5.00 6.24 8.56
N SER A 105 6.04 6.98 8.94
CA SER A 105 7.42 6.47 8.97
C SER A 105 7.69 5.45 10.08
N GLU A 106 6.91 5.42 11.15
CA GLU A 106 7.26 4.64 12.34
C GLU A 106 6.98 3.14 12.22
N LEU A 107 6.11 2.73 11.28
CA LEU A 107 5.76 1.33 11.08
C LEU A 107 6.68 0.66 10.05
N SER A 108 6.96 -0.62 10.27
CA SER A 108 7.58 -1.52 9.29
C SER A 108 6.62 -2.67 8.96
N LEU A 109 6.74 -3.21 7.76
CA LEU A 109 6.06 -4.44 7.37
C LEU A 109 6.42 -5.57 8.36
N PRO A 110 5.42 -6.22 8.98
CA PRO A 110 5.66 -7.32 9.90
C PRO A 110 6.34 -8.51 9.23
N GLU A 111 7.32 -9.09 9.90
CA GLU A 111 8.07 -10.26 9.41
C GLU A 111 7.29 -11.59 9.57
N ILE A 112 6.32 -11.65 10.49
CA ILE A 112 5.58 -12.86 10.93
C ILE A 112 4.10 -12.55 11.15
#